data_AF-C3ZSQ2-F1
#
_entry.id   AF-C3ZSQ2-F1
#
_cell.length_a   1.000
_cell.length_b   1.000
_cell.length_c   1.000
_cell.angle_alpha   90.00
_cell.angle_beta   90.00
_cell.angle_gamma   90.00
#
_symmetry.space_group_name_H-M   'P 1'
#
loop_
_entity.id
_entity.type
_entity.pdbx_description
1 polymer ?
#
loop_
_entity_poly.entity_id
_entity_poly.type
_entity_poly.pdbx_seq_one_letter_code
_entity_poly.pdbx_strand_id
1 'polypeptide(L)'
;QYCHYVAGLVGIGLSRLFSGSEFEDELVGEDTDLANSMGLFLQKTNIIRDYLEDQVDGREFWPRQVWSKHAKKLSDFRQPEMSQNALWCLNELVTNALLHVPDVLKYMSRLRNQSVFNFCAIPQVMAIATLARCYNNPKVFRGVVKIRKGEAVKMMIHATSMENFKGIMRPFCEEIFSKMTLQDPSYSVTMETVDTIRQLTETSHALSVQRTLTPLHVSCALVVAAITWQYWTQIHWIYDHYLDWK
;
A
#
# COMPACT_ATOMS: atom_id res chain seq x y z
N GLN A 1 -18.03 13.62 -6.27
CA GLN A 1 -17.94 14.63 -7.34
C GLN A 1 -16.58 15.34 -7.36
N TYR A 2 -16.10 15.98 -6.29
CA TYR A 2 -14.77 16.63 -6.27
C TYR A 2 -13.63 15.75 -6.84
N CYS A 3 -13.48 14.52 -6.32
CA CYS A 3 -12.45 13.58 -6.80
C CYS A 3 -12.59 13.23 -8.30
N HIS A 4 -13.80 13.27 -8.86
CA HIS A 4 -13.99 13.05 -10.30
C HIS A 4 -13.31 14.17 -11.09
N TYR A 5 -13.53 15.43 -10.72
CA TYR A 5 -12.96 16.56 -11.44
C TYR A 5 -11.44 16.62 -11.37
N VAL A 6 -10.83 16.34 -10.21
CA VAL A 6 -9.38 16.53 -10.02
C VAL A 6 -8.54 15.29 -10.32
N ALA A 7 -9.13 14.10 -10.36
CA ALA A 7 -8.39 12.84 -10.56
C ALA A 7 -9.13 11.83 -11.43
N GLY A 8 -10.46 11.71 -11.32
CA GLY A 8 -11.25 10.82 -12.18
C GLY A 8 -11.13 11.16 -13.66
N LEU A 9 -11.21 12.45 -14.01
CA LEU A 9 -11.00 12.94 -15.37
C LEU A 9 -9.56 12.69 -15.87
N VAL A 10 -8.57 12.69 -14.97
CA VAL A 10 -7.19 12.32 -15.33
C VAL A 10 -7.12 10.84 -15.71
N GLY A 11 -7.78 9.97 -14.93
CA GLY A 11 -7.93 8.55 -15.27
C GLY A 11 -8.58 8.36 -16.64
N ILE A 12 -9.76 8.97 -16.86
CA ILE A 12 -10.48 8.91 -18.15
C ILE A 12 -9.63 9.44 -19.32
N GLY A 13 -8.95 10.57 -19.12
CA GLY A 13 -8.08 11.16 -20.14
C GLY A 13 -6.93 10.24 -20.54
N LEU A 14 -6.25 9.65 -19.55
CA LEU A 14 -5.17 8.69 -19.78
C LEU A 14 -5.67 7.42 -20.48
N SER A 15 -6.80 6.86 -20.05
CA SER A 15 -7.40 5.68 -20.70
C SER A 15 -7.71 5.93 -22.18
N ARG A 16 -8.28 7.09 -22.51
CA ARG A 16 -8.54 7.49 -23.90
C ARG A 16 -7.25 7.69 -24.69
N LEU A 17 -6.18 8.19 -24.08
CA LEU A 17 -4.88 8.30 -24.73
C LEU A 17 -4.28 6.93 -25.04
N PHE A 18 -4.41 5.95 -24.14
CA PHE A 18 -3.88 4.59 -24.36
C PHE A 18 -4.61 3.87 -25.50
N SER A 19 -5.93 3.97 -25.55
CA SER A 19 -6.72 3.42 -26.67
C SER A 19 -6.49 4.21 -27.96
N GLY A 20 -6.47 5.54 -27.89
CA GLY A 20 -6.24 6.40 -29.06
C GLY A 20 -4.83 6.31 -29.64
N SER A 21 -3.86 5.83 -28.86
CA SER A 21 -2.51 5.50 -29.36
C SER A 21 -2.38 4.06 -29.86
N GLU A 22 -3.47 3.28 -29.87
CA GLU A 22 -3.52 1.87 -30.26
C GLU A 22 -2.61 0.95 -29.43
N PHE A 23 -2.16 1.40 -28.24
CA PHE A 23 -1.39 0.54 -27.33
C PHE A 23 -2.30 -0.34 -26.48
N GLU A 24 -3.55 0.08 -26.29
CA GLU A 24 -4.58 -0.66 -25.58
C GLU A 24 -5.85 -0.76 -26.42
N ASP A 25 -6.70 -1.72 -26.08
CA ASP A 25 -8.00 -1.93 -26.71
C ASP A 25 -8.94 -0.71 -26.52
N GLU A 26 -9.87 -0.48 -27.45
CA GLU A 26 -10.85 0.62 -27.39
C GLU A 26 -11.65 0.60 -26.07
N LEU A 27 -11.97 -0.59 -25.56
CA LEU A 27 -12.71 -0.78 -24.31
C LEU A 27 -12.06 -0.09 -23.11
N VAL A 28 -10.73 0.06 -23.10
CA VAL A 28 -10.00 0.75 -22.02
C VAL A 28 -10.39 2.23 -21.97
N GLY A 29 -10.48 2.89 -23.13
CA GLY A 29 -10.84 4.31 -23.26
C GLY A 29 -12.35 4.60 -23.20
N GLU A 30 -13.19 3.60 -23.48
CA GLU A 30 -14.65 3.72 -23.44
C GLU A 30 -15.23 3.54 -22.03
N ASP A 31 -14.68 2.63 -21.22
CA ASP A 31 -15.18 2.35 -19.87
C ASP A 31 -14.74 3.44 -18.88
N THR A 32 -15.46 4.57 -18.92
CA THR A 32 -15.16 5.74 -18.10
C THR A 32 -15.39 5.50 -16.61
N ASP A 33 -16.20 4.52 -16.24
CA ASP A 33 -16.50 4.22 -14.83
C ASP A 33 -15.27 3.61 -14.16
N LEU A 34 -14.67 2.58 -14.76
CA LEU A 34 -13.45 1.99 -14.24
C LEU A 34 -12.28 2.97 -14.25
N ALA A 35 -12.13 3.75 -15.34
CA ALA A 35 -11.10 4.78 -15.43
C ALA A 35 -11.28 5.87 -14.36
N ASN A 36 -12.53 6.25 -14.05
CA ASN A 36 -12.83 7.18 -12.97
C ASN A 36 -12.48 6.57 -11.61
N SER A 37 -12.84 5.31 -11.35
CA SER A 37 -12.50 4.60 -10.10
C SER A 37 -10.99 4.53 -9.86
N MET A 38 -10.17 4.33 -10.90
CA MET A 38 -8.71 4.39 -10.82
C MET A 38 -8.21 5.72 -10.25
N GLY A 39 -8.76 6.86 -10.71
CA GLY A 39 -8.39 8.19 -10.21
C GLY A 39 -8.95 8.48 -8.82
N LEU A 40 -10.19 8.06 -8.54
CA LEU A 40 -10.84 8.23 -7.24
C LEU A 40 -10.09 7.50 -6.13
N PHE A 41 -9.61 6.29 -6.38
CA PHE A 41 -8.84 5.53 -5.39
C PHE A 41 -7.58 6.27 -4.95
N LEU A 42 -6.80 6.77 -5.91
CA LEU A 42 -5.58 7.53 -5.65
C LEU A 42 -5.88 8.83 -4.89
N GLN A 43 -6.87 9.59 -5.35
CA GLN A 43 -7.18 10.88 -4.77
C GLN A 43 -7.73 10.77 -3.36
N LYS A 44 -8.63 9.82 -3.10
CA LYS A 44 -9.16 9.58 -1.75
C LYS A 44 -8.06 9.14 -0.81
N THR A 45 -7.14 8.29 -1.27
CA THR A 45 -5.99 7.86 -0.46
C THR A 45 -5.12 9.05 -0.03
N ASN A 46 -4.83 9.98 -0.94
CA ASN A 46 -4.09 11.19 -0.60
C ASN A 46 -4.86 12.08 0.38
N ILE A 47 -6.14 12.37 0.11
CA ILE A 47 -7.01 13.16 1.01
C ILE A 47 -7.06 12.58 2.43
N ILE A 48 -7.12 11.25 2.56
CA ILE A 48 -7.13 10.59 3.86
C ILE A 48 -5.78 10.76 4.57
N ARG A 49 -4.68 10.49 3.87
CA ARG A 49 -3.33 10.49 4.46
C ARG A 49 -2.86 11.89 4.82
N ASP A 50 -3.22 12.90 4.03
CA ASP A 50 -2.74 14.29 4.15
C ASP A 50 -3.59 15.17 5.08
N TYR A 51 -4.53 14.58 5.84
CA TYR A 51 -5.40 15.28 6.79
C TYR A 51 -4.70 16.38 7.60
N LEU A 52 -3.55 16.08 8.23
CA LEU A 52 -2.87 17.03 9.11
C LEU A 52 -2.23 18.18 8.33
N GLU A 53 -1.66 17.90 7.15
CA GLU A 53 -1.05 18.91 6.28
C GLU A 53 -2.15 19.86 5.77
N ASP A 54 -3.25 19.31 5.28
CA ASP A 54 -4.39 20.09 4.82
C ASP A 54 -4.98 20.97 5.94
N GLN A 55 -5.10 20.44 7.16
CA GLN A 55 -5.57 21.21 8.31
C GLN A 55 -4.63 22.35 8.72
N VAL A 56 -3.31 22.18 8.58
CA VAL A 56 -2.33 23.24 8.84
C VAL A 56 -2.44 24.34 7.77
N ASP A 57 -2.69 23.96 6.52
CA ASP A 57 -2.86 24.88 5.40
C ASP A 57 -4.25 25.51 5.32
N GLY A 58 -5.17 25.18 6.23
CA GLY A 58 -6.54 25.68 6.23
C GLY A 58 -7.44 25.10 5.14
N ARG A 59 -7.10 23.91 4.64
CA ARG A 59 -7.84 23.16 3.61
C ARG A 59 -8.63 22.02 4.26
N GLU A 60 -9.87 21.81 3.80
CA GLU A 60 -10.75 20.74 4.31
C GLU A 60 -11.36 19.94 3.15
N PHE A 61 -10.86 18.72 2.95
CA PHE A 61 -11.35 17.84 1.88
C PHE A 61 -12.18 16.66 2.39
N TRP A 62 -12.13 16.36 3.70
CA TRP A 62 -12.94 15.29 4.26
C TRP A 62 -14.42 15.68 4.19
N PRO A 63 -15.30 14.79 3.70
CA PRO A 63 -16.68 15.13 3.43
C PRO A 63 -17.46 15.36 4.73
N ARG A 64 -18.13 16.52 4.84
CA ARG A 64 -18.92 16.91 6.03
C ARG A 64 -19.90 15.85 6.47
N GLN A 65 -20.60 15.21 5.53
CA GLN A 65 -21.57 14.15 5.80
C GLN A 65 -20.98 12.95 6.57
N VAL A 66 -19.66 12.75 6.53
CA VAL A 66 -18.97 11.68 7.28
C VAL A 66 -18.46 12.24 8.59
N TRP A 67 -17.57 13.25 8.56
CA TRP A 67 -16.91 13.71 9.79
C TRP A 67 -17.86 14.36 10.79
N SER A 68 -18.97 14.95 10.35
CA SER A 68 -19.93 15.60 11.26
C SER A 68 -20.71 14.62 12.15
N LYS A 69 -20.63 13.31 11.85
CA LYS A 69 -21.15 12.24 12.73
C LYS A 69 -20.28 12.06 13.98
N HIS A 70 -19.01 12.45 13.90
CA HIS A 70 -17.97 12.13 14.88
C HIS A 70 -17.44 13.37 15.63
N ALA A 71 -17.55 14.56 15.04
CA ALA A 71 -17.06 15.82 15.61
C ALA A 71 -17.89 17.04 15.16
N LYS A 72 -17.77 18.15 15.89
CA LYS A 72 -18.42 19.43 15.53
C LYS A 72 -17.65 20.18 14.44
N LYS A 73 -16.32 20.08 14.44
CA LYS A 73 -15.43 20.59 13.39
C LYS A 73 -14.43 19.51 13.00
N LEU A 74 -14.01 19.50 11.74
CA LEU A 74 -13.01 18.56 11.26
C LEU A 74 -11.69 18.69 12.04
N SER A 75 -11.27 19.93 12.34
CA SER A 75 -10.08 20.24 13.12
C SER A 75 -10.02 19.64 14.53
N ASP A 76 -11.18 19.27 15.09
CA ASP A 76 -11.29 18.72 16.44
C ASP A 76 -10.62 17.35 16.56
N PHE A 77 -10.44 16.61 15.46
CA PHE A 77 -9.77 15.31 15.47
C PHE A 77 -8.28 15.36 15.88
N ARG A 78 -7.68 16.56 15.96
CA ARG A 78 -6.33 16.74 16.54
C ARG A 78 -6.30 16.63 18.06
N GLN A 79 -7.44 16.81 18.71
CA GLN A 79 -7.55 16.80 20.17
C GLN A 79 -7.44 15.36 20.69
N PRO A 80 -6.63 15.08 21.73
CA PRO A 80 -6.48 13.74 22.30
C PRO A 80 -7.81 13.11 22.74
N GLU A 81 -8.75 13.92 23.21
CA GLU A 81 -10.08 13.50 23.69
C GLU A 81 -10.94 12.94 22.55
N MET A 82 -10.69 13.38 21.30
CA MET A 82 -11.42 12.96 20.10
C MET A 82 -10.81 11.73 19.42
N SER A 83 -9.76 11.13 20.00
CA SER A 83 -8.93 10.13 19.32
C SER A 83 -9.72 8.92 18.83
N GLN A 84 -10.72 8.43 19.56
CA GLN A 84 -11.54 7.30 19.13
C GLN A 84 -12.50 7.66 18.00
N ASN A 85 -13.20 8.79 18.13
CA ASN A 85 -14.12 9.30 17.12
C ASN A 85 -13.39 9.63 15.80
N ALA A 86 -12.17 10.18 15.91
CA ALA A 86 -11.29 10.43 14.79
C ALA A 86 -10.95 9.12 14.06
N LEU A 87 -10.59 8.07 14.79
CA LEU A 87 -10.31 6.75 14.21
C LEU A 87 -11.52 6.14 13.51
N TRP A 88 -12.72 6.22 14.08
CA TRP A 88 -13.93 5.75 13.40
C TRP A 88 -14.22 6.52 12.11
N CYS A 89 -14.07 7.85 12.13
CA CYS A 89 -14.19 8.66 10.91
C CYS A 89 -13.14 8.28 9.85
N LEU A 90 -11.90 8.07 10.28
CA LEU A 90 -10.81 7.63 9.40
C LEU A 90 -11.12 6.28 8.76
N ASN A 91 -11.59 5.32 9.55
CA ASN A 91 -11.91 3.99 9.07
C ASN A 91 -13.08 4.04 8.07
N GLU A 92 -14.14 4.83 8.32
CA GLU A 92 -15.23 5.04 7.34
C GLU A 92 -14.71 5.57 5.99
N LEU A 93 -13.76 6.52 6.02
CA LEU A 93 -13.17 7.07 4.80
C LEU A 93 -12.25 6.08 4.08
N VAL A 94 -11.44 5.31 4.82
CA VAL A 94 -10.62 4.25 4.24
C VAL A 94 -11.51 3.20 3.59
N THR A 95 -12.58 2.76 4.26
CA THR A 95 -13.56 1.82 3.70
C THR A 95 -14.18 2.37 2.42
N ASN A 96 -14.55 3.65 2.40
CA ASN A 96 -15.07 4.30 1.20
C ASN A 96 -14.06 4.36 0.03
N ALA A 97 -12.76 4.44 0.32
CA ALA A 97 -11.70 4.34 -0.68
C ALA A 97 -11.53 2.89 -1.16
N LEU A 98 -11.56 1.90 -0.26
CA LEU A 98 -11.42 0.48 -0.59
C LEU A 98 -12.50 -0.04 -1.55
N LEU A 99 -13.70 0.56 -1.55
CA LEU A 99 -14.76 0.25 -2.52
C LEU A 99 -14.34 0.41 -3.98
N HIS A 100 -13.28 1.17 -4.29
CA HIS A 100 -12.75 1.35 -5.65
C HIS A 100 -11.78 0.22 -6.07
N VAL A 101 -11.29 -0.59 -5.13
CA VAL A 101 -10.27 -1.61 -5.42
C VAL A 101 -10.76 -2.71 -6.37
N PRO A 102 -12.01 -3.22 -6.27
CA PRO A 102 -12.53 -4.16 -7.26
C PRO A 102 -12.50 -3.60 -8.69
N ASP A 103 -12.87 -2.34 -8.88
CA ASP A 103 -12.81 -1.65 -10.17
C ASP A 103 -11.37 -1.47 -10.65
N VAL A 104 -10.45 -1.11 -9.75
CA VAL A 104 -9.01 -1.03 -10.04
C VAL A 104 -8.48 -2.37 -10.54
N LEU A 105 -8.80 -3.47 -9.86
CA LEU A 105 -8.41 -4.82 -10.28
C LEU A 105 -8.98 -5.18 -11.66
N LYS A 106 -10.24 -4.81 -11.91
CA LYS A 106 -10.90 -5.04 -13.20
C LYS A 106 -10.26 -4.22 -14.31
N TYR A 107 -9.98 -2.94 -14.08
CA TYR A 107 -9.28 -2.07 -15.03
C TYR A 107 -7.90 -2.62 -15.37
N MET A 108 -7.08 -2.93 -14.36
CA MET A 108 -5.73 -3.45 -14.55
C MET A 108 -5.69 -4.76 -15.32
N SER A 109 -6.73 -5.61 -15.18
CA SER A 109 -6.83 -6.88 -15.92
C SER A 109 -7.03 -6.72 -17.43
N ARG A 110 -7.43 -5.53 -17.90
CA ARG A 110 -7.65 -5.25 -19.33
C ARG A 110 -6.41 -4.72 -20.05
N LEU A 111 -5.43 -4.22 -19.30
CA LEU A 111 -4.21 -3.65 -19.86
C LEU A 111 -3.30 -4.75 -20.42
N ARG A 112 -2.83 -4.56 -21.66
CA ARG A 112 -1.99 -5.52 -22.38
C ARG A 112 -0.58 -4.98 -22.62
N ASN A 113 -0.42 -3.67 -22.76
CA ASN A 113 0.88 -3.07 -22.97
C ASN A 113 1.65 -2.99 -21.65
N GLN A 114 2.86 -3.56 -21.63
CA GLN A 114 3.67 -3.65 -20.41
C GLN A 114 4.00 -2.28 -19.79
N SER A 115 4.31 -1.28 -20.62
CA SER A 115 4.66 0.06 -20.13
C SER A 115 3.43 0.78 -19.57
N VAL A 116 2.27 0.64 -20.23
CA VAL A 116 0.99 1.17 -19.73
C VAL A 116 0.60 0.47 -18.42
N PHE A 117 0.74 -0.85 -18.34
CA PHE A 117 0.50 -1.62 -17.12
C PHE A 117 1.37 -1.11 -15.98
N ASN A 118 2.70 -1.01 -16.17
CA ASN A 118 3.62 -0.55 -15.13
C ASN A 118 3.27 0.86 -14.64
N PHE A 119 2.98 1.77 -15.59
CA PHE A 119 2.58 3.13 -15.29
C PHE A 119 1.32 3.19 -14.43
N CYS A 120 0.31 2.37 -14.76
CA CYS A 120 -0.95 2.33 -14.01
C CYS A 120 -0.83 1.57 -12.67
N ALA A 121 -0.04 0.49 -12.62
CA ALA A 121 0.04 -0.40 -11.47
C ALA A 121 0.74 0.24 -10.28
N ILE A 122 1.84 0.96 -10.51
CA ILE A 122 2.70 1.51 -9.46
C ILE A 122 1.93 2.44 -8.50
N PRO A 123 1.18 3.46 -8.98
CA PRO A 123 0.40 4.31 -8.09
C PRO A 123 -0.65 3.54 -7.28
N GLN A 124 -1.25 2.51 -7.86
CA GLN A 124 -2.34 1.75 -7.23
C GLN A 124 -1.84 0.85 -6.09
N VAL A 125 -0.72 0.15 -6.27
CA VAL A 125 -0.10 -0.63 -5.17
C VAL A 125 0.41 0.28 -4.05
N MET A 126 0.91 1.46 -4.39
CA MET A 126 1.31 2.46 -3.40
C MET A 126 0.12 3.01 -2.61
N ALA A 127 -1.03 3.17 -3.26
CA ALA A 127 -2.24 3.65 -2.62
C ALA A 127 -2.81 2.63 -1.62
N ILE A 128 -2.95 1.35 -1.99
CA ILE A 128 -3.44 0.33 -1.04
C ILE A 128 -2.50 0.16 0.16
N ALA A 129 -1.18 0.21 -0.07
CA ALA A 129 -0.18 0.20 1.00
C ALA A 129 -0.34 1.40 1.94
N THR A 130 -0.62 2.59 1.38
CA THR A 130 -0.85 3.81 2.17
C THR A 130 -2.12 3.69 3.00
N LEU A 131 -3.22 3.21 2.41
CA LEU A 131 -4.46 2.95 3.14
C LEU A 131 -4.26 1.95 4.28
N ALA A 132 -3.51 0.87 4.06
CA ALA A 132 -3.19 -0.10 5.10
C ALA A 132 -2.40 0.53 6.26
N ARG A 133 -1.50 1.48 5.99
CA ARG A 133 -0.80 2.24 7.04
C ARG A 133 -1.69 3.26 7.74
N CYS A 134 -2.69 3.82 7.06
CA CYS A 134 -3.61 4.80 7.63
C CYS A 134 -4.73 4.13 8.46
N TYR A 135 -5.18 2.95 8.06
CA TYR A 135 -6.31 2.27 8.69
C TYR A 135 -6.07 2.05 10.19
N ASN A 136 -7.02 2.49 11.01
CA ASN A 136 -7.00 2.46 12.46
C ASN A 136 -5.69 3.02 13.08
N ASN A 137 -5.10 4.07 12.47
CA ASN A 137 -3.83 4.64 12.91
C ASN A 137 -3.96 6.08 13.41
N PRO A 138 -3.77 6.36 14.72
CA PRO A 138 -3.90 7.71 15.27
C PRO A 138 -2.81 8.66 14.78
N LYS A 139 -1.73 8.16 14.19
CA LYS A 139 -0.65 8.97 13.63
C LYS A 139 -1.12 9.87 12.49
N VAL A 140 -2.18 9.50 11.76
CA VAL A 140 -2.77 10.33 10.69
C VAL A 140 -3.14 11.74 11.20
N PHE A 141 -3.55 11.85 12.47
CA PHE A 141 -3.99 13.11 13.07
C PHE A 141 -2.87 13.91 13.73
N ARG A 142 -1.68 13.31 13.93
CA ARG A 142 -0.62 13.85 14.80
C ARG A 142 0.75 13.92 14.14
N GLY A 143 0.91 13.35 12.96
CA GLY A 143 2.16 13.37 12.23
C GLY A 143 1.98 12.79 10.85
N VAL A 144 3.09 12.35 10.26
CA VAL A 144 3.07 11.89 8.87
C VAL A 144 3.13 10.38 8.77
N VAL A 145 2.18 9.83 8.02
CA VAL A 145 2.12 8.42 7.64
C VAL A 145 2.65 8.31 6.21
N LYS A 146 3.78 7.62 6.03
CA LYS A 146 4.44 7.46 4.74
C LYS A 146 4.94 6.02 4.60
N ILE A 147 4.90 5.50 3.38
CA ILE A 147 5.57 4.25 3.02
C ILE A 147 7.08 4.50 3.01
N ARG A 148 7.86 3.53 3.47
CA ARG A 148 9.33 3.63 3.44
C ARG A 148 9.84 3.55 2.01
N LYS A 149 10.88 4.33 1.67
CA LYS A 149 11.45 4.36 0.30
C LYS A 149 11.83 2.97 -0.23
N GLY A 150 12.43 2.11 0.61
CA GLY A 150 12.78 0.75 0.19
C GLY A 150 11.58 -0.14 -0.12
N GLU A 151 10.47 0.02 0.61
CA GLU A 151 9.21 -0.67 0.35
C GLU A 151 8.55 -0.16 -0.94
N ALA A 152 8.60 1.15 -1.18
CA ALA A 152 8.14 1.77 -2.43
C ALA A 152 8.92 1.24 -3.65
N VAL A 153 10.25 1.23 -3.58
CA VAL A 153 11.10 0.68 -4.65
C VAL A 153 10.79 -0.79 -4.90
N LYS A 154 10.60 -1.59 -3.84
CA LYS A 154 10.22 -3.00 -3.97
C LYS A 154 8.89 -3.15 -4.75
N MET A 155 7.88 -2.36 -4.41
CA MET A 155 6.61 -2.37 -5.15
C MET A 155 6.78 -1.94 -6.61
N MET A 156 7.57 -0.89 -6.87
CA MET A 156 7.85 -0.42 -8.24
C MET A 156 8.51 -1.49 -9.11
N ILE A 157 9.45 -2.26 -8.55
CA ILE A 157 10.15 -3.33 -9.27
C ILE A 157 9.22 -4.51 -9.57
N HIS A 158 8.33 -4.85 -8.65
CA HIS A 158 7.52 -6.08 -8.75
C HIS A 158 6.13 -5.88 -9.36
N ALA A 159 5.57 -4.67 -9.39
CA ALA A 159 4.23 -4.38 -9.92
C ALA A 159 4.19 -4.39 -11.47
N THR A 160 4.59 -5.51 -12.07
CA THR A 160 4.83 -5.67 -13.51
C THR A 160 3.92 -6.69 -14.19
N SER A 161 3.07 -7.39 -13.46
CA SER A 161 2.08 -8.30 -14.03
C SER A 161 0.84 -8.34 -13.17
N MET A 162 -0.29 -8.82 -13.70
CA MET A 162 -1.53 -8.92 -12.93
C MET A 162 -1.37 -9.87 -11.72
N GLU A 163 -0.62 -10.96 -11.86
CA GLU A 163 -0.34 -11.88 -10.75
C GLU A 163 0.47 -11.21 -9.64
N ASN A 164 1.57 -10.52 -10.00
CA ASN A 164 2.36 -9.80 -9.02
C ASN A 164 1.57 -8.63 -8.41
N PHE A 165 0.76 -7.93 -9.20
CA PHE A 165 -0.11 -6.85 -8.73
C PHE A 165 -1.07 -7.36 -7.65
N LYS A 166 -1.82 -8.43 -7.92
CA LYS A 166 -2.70 -9.09 -6.93
C LYS A 166 -1.92 -9.53 -5.69
N GLY A 167 -0.78 -10.17 -5.88
CA GLY A 167 0.04 -10.67 -4.79
C GLY A 167 0.71 -9.57 -3.95
N ILE A 168 0.91 -8.36 -4.49
CA ILE A 168 1.33 -7.17 -3.73
C ILE A 168 0.14 -6.58 -2.96
N MET A 169 -1.05 -6.51 -3.56
CA MET A 169 -2.23 -5.92 -2.90
C MET A 169 -2.71 -6.76 -1.70
N ARG A 170 -2.68 -8.09 -1.82
CA ARG A 170 -3.24 -9.01 -0.82
C ARG A 170 -2.64 -8.80 0.60
N PRO A 171 -1.31 -8.77 0.82
CA PRO A 171 -0.75 -8.51 2.14
C PRO A 171 -1.24 -7.23 2.81
N PHE A 172 -1.48 -6.16 2.03
CA PHE A 172 -2.01 -4.90 2.58
C PHE A 172 -3.49 -5.01 2.94
N CYS A 173 -4.26 -5.81 2.22
CA CYS A 173 -5.64 -6.13 2.59
C CYS A 173 -5.69 -6.96 3.89
N GLU A 174 -4.78 -7.93 4.05
CA GLU A 174 -4.65 -8.69 5.30
C GLU A 174 -4.17 -7.81 6.47
N GLU A 175 -3.29 -6.83 6.22
CA GLU A 175 -2.90 -5.85 7.23
C GLU A 175 -4.12 -5.03 7.70
N ILE A 176 -5.00 -4.60 6.79
CA ILE A 176 -6.26 -3.91 7.14
C ILE A 176 -7.16 -4.83 7.96
N PHE A 177 -7.39 -6.06 7.48
CA PHE A 177 -8.18 -7.07 8.19
C PHE A 177 -7.71 -7.27 9.63
N SER A 178 -6.40 -7.41 9.83
CA SER A 178 -5.81 -7.63 11.17
C SER A 178 -6.01 -6.47 12.15
N LYS A 179 -6.32 -5.27 11.66
CA LYS A 179 -6.52 -4.05 12.46
C LYS A 179 -8.00 -3.71 12.70
N MET A 180 -8.91 -4.49 12.12
CA MET A 180 -10.35 -4.28 12.28
C MET A 180 -10.79 -4.52 13.72
N THR A 181 -11.78 -3.75 14.18
CA THR A 181 -12.36 -3.90 15.52
C THR A 181 -13.88 -3.98 15.42
N LEU A 182 -14.50 -4.90 16.15
CA LEU A 182 -15.96 -5.11 16.11
C LEU A 182 -16.76 -3.89 16.58
N GLN A 183 -16.13 -3.00 17.34
CA GLN A 183 -16.72 -1.75 17.83
C GLN A 183 -16.73 -0.64 16.78
N ASP A 184 -16.03 -0.82 15.66
CA ASP A 184 -16.01 0.14 14.56
C ASP A 184 -17.37 0.15 13.83
N PRO A 185 -18.06 1.30 13.73
CA PRO A 185 -19.31 1.41 12.97
C PRO A 185 -19.22 0.95 11.51
N SER A 186 -18.02 1.03 10.91
CA SER A 186 -17.79 0.64 9.52
C SER A 186 -17.41 -0.84 9.35
N TYR A 187 -17.28 -1.61 10.45
CA TYR A 187 -16.72 -2.96 10.45
C TYR A 187 -17.35 -3.88 9.39
N SER A 188 -18.67 -3.93 9.28
CA SER A 188 -19.37 -4.83 8.36
C SER A 188 -19.03 -4.54 6.89
N VAL A 189 -19.09 -3.26 6.49
CA VAL A 189 -18.79 -2.83 5.13
C VAL A 189 -17.31 -3.03 4.82
N THR A 190 -16.43 -2.72 5.77
CA THR A 190 -14.99 -2.98 5.62
C THR A 190 -14.73 -4.46 5.41
N MET A 191 -15.38 -5.33 6.19
CA MET A 191 -15.19 -6.77 6.13
C MET A 191 -15.60 -7.31 4.77
N GLU A 192 -16.81 -7.00 4.33
CA GLU A 192 -17.34 -7.41 3.03
C GLU A 192 -16.46 -6.92 1.87
N THR A 193 -15.98 -5.68 1.95
CA THR A 193 -15.09 -5.11 0.93
C THR A 193 -13.74 -5.83 0.93
N VAL A 194 -13.14 -6.07 2.08
CA VAL A 194 -11.85 -6.78 2.20
C VAL A 194 -11.98 -8.23 1.73
N ASP A 195 -13.07 -8.92 2.06
CA ASP A 195 -13.33 -10.28 1.58
C ASP A 195 -13.49 -10.33 0.06
N THR A 196 -14.20 -9.36 -0.52
CA THR A 196 -14.31 -9.21 -1.98
C THR A 196 -12.93 -9.04 -2.62
N ILE A 197 -12.09 -8.15 -2.07
CA ILE A 197 -10.73 -7.94 -2.58
C ILE A 197 -9.89 -9.21 -2.41
N ARG A 198 -10.04 -9.93 -1.29
CA ARG A 198 -9.33 -11.19 -1.02
C ARG A 198 -9.64 -12.24 -2.07
N GLN A 199 -10.92 -12.40 -2.44
CA GLN A 199 -11.35 -13.31 -3.51
C GLN A 199 -10.79 -12.90 -4.87
N LEU A 200 -10.88 -11.62 -5.22
CA LEU A 200 -10.36 -11.11 -6.51
C LEU A 200 -8.82 -11.20 -6.63
N THR A 201 -8.13 -11.20 -5.49
CA THR A 201 -6.66 -11.31 -5.39
C THR A 201 -6.19 -12.73 -5.04
N GLU A 202 -7.04 -13.75 -5.16
CA GLU A 202 -6.57 -15.14 -5.12
C GLU A 202 -5.59 -15.39 -6.27
N THR A 203 -4.43 -15.95 -5.92
CA THR A 203 -3.38 -16.34 -6.85
C THR A 203 -3.19 -17.85 -6.79
N SER A 204 -3.00 -18.48 -7.95
CA SER A 204 -2.80 -19.94 -8.06
C SER A 204 -1.49 -20.41 -7.42
N HIS A 205 -0.54 -19.50 -7.22
CA HIS A 205 0.68 -19.72 -6.48
C HIS A 205 0.71 -18.77 -5.27
N ALA A 206 0.95 -19.33 -4.08
CA ALA A 206 1.40 -18.50 -2.97
C ALA A 206 2.68 -17.82 -3.45
N LEU A 207 2.70 -16.49 -3.54
CA LEU A 207 3.96 -15.77 -3.72
C LEU A 207 4.85 -16.18 -2.56
N SER A 208 5.75 -17.14 -2.78
CA SER A 208 6.77 -17.45 -1.82
C SER A 208 7.58 -16.17 -1.72
N VAL A 209 7.48 -15.47 -0.61
CA VAL A 209 8.56 -14.61 -0.18
C VAL A 209 9.72 -15.58 0.02
N GLN A 210 10.49 -15.84 -1.04
CA GLN A 210 11.78 -16.47 -0.88
C GLN A 210 12.49 -15.58 0.13
N ARG A 211 12.65 -16.10 1.35
CA ARG A 211 13.58 -15.56 2.32
C ARG A 211 14.98 -15.80 1.73
N THR A 212 15.32 -15.08 0.67
CA THR A 212 16.72 -14.88 0.32
C THR A 212 17.30 -14.24 1.57
N LEU A 213 18.17 -14.97 2.28
CA LEU A 213 18.98 -14.36 3.33
C LEU A 213 19.49 -13.04 2.75
N THR A 214 19.17 -11.92 3.40
CA THR A 214 19.60 -10.63 2.85
C THR A 214 21.12 -10.68 2.68
N PRO A 215 21.69 -10.04 1.65
CA PRO A 215 23.13 -10.09 1.38
C PRO A 215 23.97 -9.84 2.64
N LEU A 216 23.46 -9.00 3.55
CA LEU A 216 24.03 -8.74 4.87
C LEU A 216 24.21 -9.98 5.75
N HIS A 217 23.26 -10.91 5.80
CA HIS A 217 23.39 -12.12 6.61
C HIS A 217 24.46 -13.07 6.05
N VAL A 218 24.57 -13.16 4.72
CA VAL A 218 25.62 -13.94 4.06
C VAL A 218 26.98 -13.29 4.33
N SER A 219 27.08 -11.96 4.21
CA SER A 219 28.29 -11.22 4.55
C SER A 219 28.69 -11.39 6.03
N CYS A 220 27.74 -11.30 6.97
CA CYS A 220 27.99 -11.53 8.39
C CYS A 220 28.45 -12.97 8.67
N ALA A 221 27.83 -13.97 8.04
CA ALA A 221 28.22 -15.37 8.20
C ALA A 221 29.64 -15.63 7.67
N LEU A 222 30.01 -15.03 6.52
CA LEU A 222 31.36 -15.13 5.96
C LEU A 222 32.41 -14.47 6.87
N VAL A 223 32.10 -13.32 7.47
CA VAL A 223 32.99 -12.63 8.41
C VAL A 223 33.20 -13.48 9.67
N VAL A 224 32.12 -14.02 10.25
CA VAL A 224 32.23 -14.91 11.42
C VAL A 224 33.05 -16.16 11.08
N ALA A 225 32.80 -16.79 9.94
CA ALA A 225 33.56 -17.94 9.47
C ALA A 225 35.05 -17.62 9.33
N ALA A 226 35.40 -16.47 8.74
CA ALA A 226 36.79 -16.02 8.58
C ALA A 226 37.48 -15.79 9.94
N ILE A 227 36.80 -15.15 10.89
CA ILE A 227 37.34 -14.92 12.25
C ILE A 227 37.55 -16.26 12.96
N THR A 228 36.58 -17.19 12.88
CA THR A 228 36.72 -18.51 13.50
C THR A 228 37.84 -19.32 12.88
N TRP A 229 38.02 -19.25 11.55
CA TRP A 229 39.12 -19.91 10.84
C TRP A 229 40.47 -19.36 11.27
N GLN A 230 40.59 -18.03 11.38
CA GLN A 230 41.84 -17.38 11.80
C GLN A 230 42.20 -17.71 13.26
N TYR A 231 41.21 -17.77 14.14
CA TYR A 231 41.42 -18.20 15.53
C TYR A 231 41.84 -19.67 15.61
N TRP A 232 41.18 -20.54 14.83
CA TRP A 232 41.49 -21.97 14.79
C TRP A 232 42.91 -22.24 14.28
N THR A 233 43.33 -21.56 13.21
CA THR A 233 44.69 -21.71 12.67
C THR A 233 45.75 -21.18 13.61
N GLN A 234 45.50 -20.09 14.34
CA GLN A 234 46.42 -19.62 15.39
C GLN A 234 46.55 -20.62 16.54
N ILE A 235 45.45 -21.20 17.01
CA ILE A 235 45.49 -22.22 18.07
C ILE A 235 46.26 -23.44 17.59
N HIS A 236 46.01 -23.92 16.37
CA HIS A 236 46.73 -25.05 15.79
C HIS A 236 48.24 -24.77 15.69
N TRP A 237 48.63 -23.58 15.23
CA TRP A 237 50.03 -23.16 15.14
C TRP A 237 50.72 -23.11 16.50
N ILE A 238 50.04 -22.59 17.54
CA ILE A 238 50.54 -22.58 18.92
C ILE A 238 50.69 -24.01 19.45
N TYR A 239 49.71 -24.88 19.18
CA TYR A 239 49.72 -26.25 19.65
C TYR A 239 50.86 -27.07 19.01
N ASP A 240 51.06 -26.92 17.69
CA ASP A 240 52.16 -27.57 16.98
C ASP A 240 53.53 -27.08 17.48
N HIS A 241 53.71 -25.76 17.66
CA HIS A 241 54.96 -25.21 18.21
C HIS A 241 55.23 -25.62 19.66
N TYR A 242 54.19 -25.89 20.45
CA TYR A 242 54.33 -26.37 21.83
C TYR A 242 54.71 -27.85 21.90
N LEU A 243 54.32 -28.65 20.89
CA LEU A 243 54.71 -30.06 20.78
C LEU A 243 56.15 -30.23 20.27
N ASP A 244 56.63 -29.36 19.38
CA ASP A 244 58.02 -29.37 18.89
C ASP A 244 59.06 -28.95 19.94
N TRP A 245 58.64 -28.36 21.07
CA TRP A 245 59.52 -27.93 22.16
C TRP A 245 59.70 -28.97 23.29
N LYS A 246 59.07 -30.15 23.17
CA LYS A 246 59.22 -31.30 24.08
C LYS A 246 60.02 -32.42 23.46
#